data_AF-A0A3D2EX80-F1
#
_entry.id   AF-A0A3D2EX80-F1
#
_cell.length_a   1.000
_cell.length_b   1.000
_cell.length_c   1.000
_cell.angle_alpha   90.00
_cell.angle_beta   90.00
_cell.angle_gamma   90.00
#
_symmetry.space_group_name_H-M   'P 1'
#
loop_
_entity.id
_entity.type
_entity.pdbx_description
1 polymer ?
#
loop_
_entity_poly.entity_id
_entity_poly.type
_entity_poly.pdbx_seq_one_letter_code
_entity_poly.pdbx_strand_id
1 'polypeptide(L)'
;MPLQNQNDVSLRQEHQTREFGTIIPGSLPTIIRSFKSASAKAINELDETPNSKVWQKNYYERKIRNIYELQALRQYIKNNPVNWCYDHEF
;
A
#
# COMPACT_ATOMS: atom_id res chain seq x y z
N MET A 1 4.08 16.83 50.76
CA MET A 1 2.82 17.02 50.01
C MET A 1 3.12 17.78 48.73
N PRO A 2 2.92 17.21 47.54
CA PRO A 2 2.90 17.96 46.28
C PRO A 2 1.47 18.10 45.75
N LEU A 3 1.13 19.31 45.32
CA LEU A 3 -0.15 19.69 44.72
C LEU A 3 -0.31 19.06 43.32
N GLN A 4 -1.53 18.61 43.04
CA GLN A 4 -1.96 18.04 41.76
C GLN A 4 -1.81 19.06 40.62
N ASN A 5 -1.07 18.66 39.58
CA ASN A 5 -1.05 19.32 38.28
C ASN A 5 -2.38 19.02 37.56
N GLN A 6 -3.35 19.92 37.67
CA GLN A 6 -4.60 19.88 36.90
C GLN A 6 -4.36 20.46 35.50
N ASN A 7 -3.71 19.73 34.62
CA ASN A 7 -3.68 20.00 33.18
C ASN A 7 -3.46 18.69 32.42
N ASP A 8 -4.33 17.70 32.66
CA ASP A 8 -4.29 16.43 31.93
C ASP A 8 -5.16 16.52 30.66
N VAL A 9 -4.49 16.98 29.61
CA VAL A 9 -4.57 16.52 28.21
C VAL A 9 -5.86 15.78 27.84
N SER A 10 -6.92 16.54 27.53
CA SER A 10 -8.08 16.03 26.80
C SER A 10 -8.14 16.64 25.40
N LEU A 11 -7.05 16.53 24.64
CA LEU A 11 -7.09 16.61 23.18
C LEU A 11 -7.27 15.18 22.64
N ARG A 12 -8.45 14.60 22.86
CA ARG A 12 -8.87 13.45 22.06
C ARG A 12 -9.10 13.99 20.66
N GLN A 13 -8.09 13.88 19.81
CA GLN A 13 -8.25 14.08 18.37
C GLN A 13 -9.39 13.16 17.94
N GLU A 14 -10.52 13.77 17.56
CA GLU A 14 -11.59 13.05 16.88
C GLU A 14 -10.95 12.30 15.72
N HIS A 15 -10.89 10.98 15.82
CA HIS A 15 -10.54 10.13 14.71
C HIS A 15 -11.63 10.36 13.67
N GLN A 16 -11.40 11.29 12.75
CA GLN A 16 -12.25 11.46 11.58
C GLN A 16 -12.32 10.10 10.91
N THR A 17 -13.46 9.44 11.04
CA THR A 17 -13.78 8.22 10.33
C THR A 17 -13.64 8.60 8.86
N ARG A 18 -12.52 8.23 8.24
CA ARG A 18 -12.30 8.50 6.83
C ARG A 18 -13.44 7.81 6.10
N GLU A 19 -14.38 8.59 5.57
CA GLU A 19 -15.43 8.06 4.73
C GLU A 19 -14.74 7.51 3.48
N PHE A 20 -14.60 6.19 3.44
CA PHE A 20 -14.12 5.53 2.24
C PHE A 20 -15.20 5.67 1.18
N GLY A 21 -14.82 6.19 0.01
CA GLY A 21 -15.73 6.26 -1.13
C GLY A 21 -16.32 4.89 -1.45
N THR A 22 -17.51 4.88 -2.07
CA THR A 22 -18.23 3.67 -2.43
C THR A 22 -17.31 2.69 -3.17
N ILE A 23 -17.25 1.46 -2.69
CA ILE A 23 -16.49 0.39 -3.35
C ILE A 23 -17.20 0.09 -4.67
N ILE A 24 -16.51 0.33 -5.79
CA ILE A 24 -17.02 0.00 -7.13
C ILE A 24 -16.53 -1.42 -7.45
N PRO A 25 -17.42 -2.42 -7.54
CA PRO A 25 -17.03 -3.77 -7.93
C PRO A 25 -16.37 -3.77 -9.31
N GLY A 26 -15.27 -4.53 -9.47
CA GLY A 26 -14.53 -4.62 -10.73
C GLY A 26 -13.66 -3.41 -11.08
N SER A 27 -13.67 -2.33 -10.29
CA SER A 27 -12.72 -1.23 -10.47
C SER A 27 -11.30 -1.66 -10.10
N LEU A 28 -10.30 -1.03 -10.72
CA LEU A 28 -8.89 -1.31 -10.46
C LEU A 28 -8.52 -1.15 -8.96
N PRO A 29 -8.94 -0.08 -8.25
CA PRO A 29 -8.68 0.02 -6.81
C PRO A 29 -9.26 -1.14 -5.99
N THR A 30 -10.47 -1.61 -6.34
CA THR A 30 -11.12 -2.73 -5.65
C THR A 30 -10.36 -4.04 -5.88
N ILE A 31 -9.94 -4.30 -7.12
CA ILE A 31 -9.16 -5.50 -7.46
C ILE A 31 -7.82 -5.50 -6.73
N ILE A 32 -7.09 -4.39 -6.78
CA ILE A 32 -5.78 -4.27 -6.11
C ILE A 32 -5.92 -4.36 -4.59
N ARG A 33 -6.96 -3.75 -4.00
CA ARG A 33 -7.26 -3.88 -2.57
C ARG A 33 -7.43 -5.36 -2.18
N SER A 34 -8.30 -6.08 -2.89
CA SER A 34 -8.58 -7.49 -2.60
C SER A 34 -7.33 -8.36 -2.76
N PHE A 35 -6.57 -8.15 -3.84
CA PHE A 35 -5.31 -8.85 -4.08
C PHE A 35 -4.29 -8.63 -2.96
N LYS A 36 -4.01 -7.36 -2.61
CA LYS A 36 -3.04 -7.02 -1.55
C LYS A 36 -3.45 -7.59 -0.19
N SER A 37 -4.76 -7.55 0.12
CA SER A 37 -5.29 -8.11 1.37
C SER A 37 -5.11 -9.62 1.44
N ALA A 38 -5.55 -10.35 0.41
CA ALA A 38 -5.50 -11.81 0.38
C ALA A 38 -4.05 -12.33 0.40
N SER A 39 -3.17 -11.73 -0.41
CA SER A 39 -1.76 -12.10 -0.46
C SER A 39 -1.01 -11.79 0.84
N ALA A 40 -1.24 -10.62 1.45
CA ALA A 40 -0.60 -10.27 2.72
C ALA A 40 -1.04 -11.20 3.85
N LYS A 41 -2.31 -11.59 3.89
CA LYS A 41 -2.81 -12.58 4.85
C LYS A 41 -2.09 -13.92 4.67
N ALA A 42 -2.02 -14.44 3.45
CA ALA A 42 -1.37 -15.72 3.17
C ALA A 42 0.14 -15.70 3.51
N ILE A 43 0.84 -14.61 3.20
CA ILE A 43 2.26 -14.44 3.54
C ILE A 43 2.44 -14.38 5.06
N ASN A 44 1.66 -13.55 5.76
CA ASN A 44 1.78 -13.42 7.22
C ASN A 44 1.43 -14.72 7.96
N GLU A 45 0.53 -15.54 7.42
CA GLU A 45 0.22 -16.87 7.95
C GLU A 45 1.37 -17.86 7.73
N LEU A 46 2.05 -17.80 6.57
CA LEU A 46 3.19 -18.66 6.26
C LEU A 46 4.44 -18.28 7.06
N ASP A 47 4.69 -16.99 7.22
CA ASP A 47 5.88 -16.45 7.88
C ASP A 47 5.69 -16.29 9.41
N GLU A 48 4.55 -16.69 9.96
CA GLU A 48 4.19 -16.51 11.39
C GLU A 48 4.32 -15.06 11.88
N THR A 49 4.13 -14.09 10.98
CA THR A 49 4.27 -12.65 11.27
C THR A 49 2.93 -11.91 11.12
N PRO A 50 1.95 -12.19 12.01
CA PRO A 50 0.66 -11.51 11.93
C PRO A 50 0.84 -10.00 12.10
N ASN A 51 0.21 -9.24 11.20
CA ASN A 51 0.23 -7.77 11.13
C ASN A 51 1.52 -7.13 10.56
N SER A 52 2.45 -7.92 10.02
CA SER A 52 3.56 -7.37 9.25
C SER A 52 3.08 -6.68 7.98
N LYS A 53 3.70 -5.54 7.66
CA LYS A 53 3.43 -4.81 6.42
C LYS A 53 4.15 -5.49 5.26
N VAL A 54 3.41 -6.27 4.49
CA VAL A 54 3.93 -6.93 3.28
C VAL A 54 4.06 -5.94 2.12
N TRP A 55 3.08 -5.04 1.95
CA TRP A 55 3.00 -4.16 0.79
C TRP A 55 3.42 -2.73 1.09
N GLN A 56 4.12 -2.10 0.14
CA GLN A 56 4.24 -0.65 0.09
C GLN A 56 2.87 0.02 -0.08
N LYS A 57 2.73 1.24 0.45
CA LYS A 57 1.51 2.05 0.34
C LYS A 57 1.27 2.44 -1.12
N ASN A 58 0.00 2.54 -1.51
CA ASN A 58 -0.46 2.86 -2.88
C ASN A 58 -0.01 1.84 -3.92
N TYR A 59 -0.33 2.09 -5.18
CA TYR A 59 0.10 1.28 -6.32
C TYR A 59 0.26 2.19 -7.54
N TYR A 60 1.14 1.81 -8.47
CA TYR A 60 1.32 2.53 -9.71
C TYR A 60 0.29 2.07 -10.74
N GLU A 61 -0.39 3.01 -11.40
CA GLU A 61 -1.28 2.74 -12.51
C GLU A 61 -0.97 3.66 -13.69
N ARG A 62 -1.03 3.12 -14.91
CA ARG A 62 -0.83 3.87 -16.14
C ARG A 62 -1.62 3.24 -17.28
N LYS A 63 -2.43 4.06 -17.97
CA LYS A 63 -3.15 3.65 -19.18
C LYS A 63 -2.18 3.62 -20.37
N ILE A 64 -1.96 2.43 -20.92
CA ILE A 64 -1.16 2.22 -22.13
C ILE A 64 -1.97 2.65 -23.35
N ARG A 65 -1.41 3.55 -24.16
CA ARG A 65 -2.13 4.23 -25.26
C ARG A 65 -1.70 3.74 -26.65
N ASN A 66 -0.56 3.07 -26.77
CA ASN A 66 -0.06 2.56 -28.04
C ASN A 66 0.86 1.33 -27.86
N ILE A 67 1.21 0.70 -28.98
CA ILE A 67 2.03 -0.51 -29.01
C ILE A 67 3.48 -0.28 -28.56
N TYR A 68 4.06 0.88 -28.87
CA TYR A 68 5.43 1.22 -28.48
C TYR A 68 5.55 1.32 -26.95
N GLU A 69 4.57 1.95 -26.30
CA GLU A 69 4.49 2.02 -24.84
C GLU A 69 4.31 0.63 -24.22
N LEU A 70 3.46 -0.21 -24.82
CA LEU A 70 3.28 -1.60 -24.36
C LEU A 70 4.60 -2.39 -24.44
N GLN A 71 5.33 -2.25 -25.55
CA GLN A 71 6.61 -2.93 -25.76
C GLN A 71 7.66 -2.44 -24.75
N ALA A 72 7.77 -1.13 -24.54
CA ALA A 72 8.68 -0.54 -23.57
C ALA A 72 8.38 -1.03 -22.15
N LEU A 73 7.10 -1.07 -21.75
CA LEU A 73 6.68 -1.48 -20.41
C LEU A 73 6.92 -2.98 -20.18
N ARG A 74 6.70 -3.83 -21.19
CA ARG A 74 7.06 -5.26 -21.14
C ARG A 74 8.57 -5.45 -20.99
N GLN A 75 9.36 -4.69 -21.75
CA GLN A 75 10.81 -4.76 -21.66
C GLN A 75 11.30 -4.30 -20.28
N TYR A 76 10.69 -3.25 -19.72
CA TYR A 76 10.95 -2.81 -18.36
C TYR A 76 10.68 -3.92 -17.34
N ILE A 77 9.49 -4.54 -17.36
CA ILE A 77 9.15 -5.63 -16.42
C ILE A 77 10.15 -6.78 -16.52
N LYS A 78 10.56 -7.16 -17.74
CA LYS A 78 11.54 -8.23 -17.96
C LYS A 78 12.94 -7.87 -17.41
N ASN A 79 13.36 -6.62 -17.57
CA ASN A 79 14.71 -6.18 -17.22
C ASN A 79 14.84 -5.72 -15.76
N ASN A 80 13.73 -5.30 -15.12
CA ASN A 80 13.76 -4.72 -13.79
C ASN A 80 14.41 -5.62 -12.72
N PRO A 81 14.19 -6.95 -12.69
CA PRO A 81 14.84 -7.82 -11.71
C PRO A 81 16.37 -7.74 -11.76
N VAL A 82 16.95 -7.65 -12.96
CA VAL A 82 18.40 -7.52 -13.15
C VAL A 82 18.89 -6.11 -12.83
N ASN A 83 18.05 -5.11 -13.09
CA ASN A 83 18.40 -3.71 -12.85
C ASN A 83 18.27 -3.29 -11.39
N TRP A 84 17.59 -4.10 -10.55
CA TRP A 84 17.30 -3.78 -9.16
C TRP A 84 18.56 -3.52 -8.32
N CYS A 85 19.64 -4.27 -8.57
CA CYS A 85 20.91 -4.09 -7.83
C CYS A 85 21.65 -2.78 -8.16
N TYR A 86 21.22 -2.06 -9.21
CA TYR A 86 21.78 -0.78 -9.63
C TYR A 86 20.86 0.40 -9.31
N ASP A 87 19.73 0.16 -8.64
CA ASP A 87 18.85 1.24 -8.18
C ASP A 87 19.45 1.90 -6.93
N HIS A 88 19.63 3.22 -6.98
CA HIS A 88 20.28 4.00 -5.93
C HIS A 88 19.28 4.77 -5.06
N GLU A 89 17.98 4.69 -5.36
CA GLU A 89 16.92 5.32 -4.55
C GLU A 89 16.35 4.30 -3.56
N PHE A 90 16.75 4.40 -2.29
CA PHE A 90 16.17 3.67 -1.16
C PHE A 90 15.55 4.64 -0.15
#